data_AF-A0A7S3K968-F1
#
_entry.id   AF-A0A7S3K968-F1
#
_cell.length_a   1.000
_cell.length_b   1.000
_cell.length_c   1.000
_cell.angle_alpha   90.00
_cell.angle_beta   90.00
_cell.angle_gamma   90.00
#
_symmetry.space_group_name_H-M   'P 1'
#
loop_
_entity.id
_entity.type
_entity.pdbx_description
1 polymer ?
#
loop_
_entity_poly.entity_id
_entity_poly.type
_entity_poly.pdbx_seq_one_letter_code
_entity_poly.pdbx_strand_id
1 'polypeptide(L)'
;DFIKLLHSELEANPTSKIYRSSILQTFSICFVYDTSLTYKCLEEQHISDPMLKFFFSSMGSFTKTYEIRRVLYGIASIISSDLTKAPELLKSETSAIMNVVVVLINAYVNAKEKEIKQELTEATQMKVIESQGLEEVDDVKEILTKLKEIKQNE
;
A
#
# COMPACT_ATOMS: atom_id res chain seq x y z
N ASP A 1 -6.62 -22.33 -1.82
CA ASP A 1 -5.81 -22.35 -0.58
C ASP A 1 -4.72 -21.27 -0.61
N PHE A 2 -5.12 -20.00 -0.81
CA PHE A 2 -4.19 -18.92 -1.18
C PHE A 2 -3.50 -18.30 0.04
N ILE A 3 -4.21 -18.11 1.15
CA ILE A 3 -3.61 -17.63 2.40
C ILE A 3 -2.58 -18.61 2.94
N LYS A 4 -2.84 -19.91 2.82
CA LYS A 4 -1.87 -20.96 3.19
C LYS A 4 -0.58 -20.86 2.37
N LEU A 5 -0.70 -20.66 1.05
CA LEU A 5 0.46 -20.42 0.19
C LEU A 5 1.26 -19.19 0.63
N LEU A 6 0.59 -18.08 0.96
CA LEU A 6 1.25 -16.87 1.47
C LEU A 6 2.03 -17.13 2.76
N HIS A 7 1.47 -17.92 3.68
CA HIS A 7 2.15 -18.30 4.92
C HIS A 7 3.37 -19.17 4.65
N SER A 8 3.25 -20.21 3.81
CA SER A 8 4.37 -21.08 3.44
C SER A 8 5.49 -20.32 2.74
N GLU A 9 5.17 -19.37 1.86
CA GLU A 9 6.17 -18.51 1.21
C GLU A 9 6.87 -17.57 2.20
N LEU A 10 6.15 -17.07 3.21
CA LEU A 10 6.72 -16.26 4.27
C LEU A 10 7.72 -17.05 5.13
N GLU A 11 7.39 -18.30 5.44
CA GLU A 11 8.27 -19.22 6.21
C GLU A 11 9.51 -19.63 5.41
N ALA A 12 9.36 -19.85 4.10
CA ALA A 12 10.46 -20.23 3.23
C ALA A 12 11.44 -19.07 2.98
N ASN A 13 10.94 -17.84 2.92
CA ASN A 13 11.71 -16.65 2.52
C ASN A 13 11.64 -15.49 3.55
N PRO A 14 11.93 -15.71 4.84
CA PRO A 14 11.60 -14.77 5.92
C PRO A 14 12.40 -13.47 5.88
N THR A 15 13.56 -13.46 5.21
CA THR A 15 14.48 -12.31 5.14
C THR A 15 14.33 -11.48 3.87
N SER A 16 13.67 -11.99 2.84
CA SER A 16 13.57 -11.29 1.56
C SER A 16 12.56 -10.15 1.63
N LYS A 17 13.04 -8.90 1.56
CA LYS A 17 12.20 -7.71 1.56
C LYS A 17 11.16 -7.71 0.44
N ILE A 18 11.52 -8.23 -0.74
CA ILE A 18 10.64 -8.28 -1.92
C ILE A 18 9.48 -9.25 -1.68
N TYR A 19 9.78 -10.46 -1.20
CA TYR A 19 8.75 -11.45 -0.90
C TYR A 19 7.83 -10.97 0.22
N ARG A 20 8.40 -10.43 1.31
CA ARG A 20 7.61 -9.85 2.40
C ARG A 20 6.68 -8.75 1.93
N SER A 21 7.18 -7.80 1.11
CA SER A 21 6.34 -6.73 0.54
C SER A 21 5.21 -7.31 -0.33
N SER A 22 5.53 -8.30 -1.17
CA SER A 22 4.56 -8.93 -2.07
C SER A 22 3.48 -9.70 -1.31
N ILE A 23 3.88 -10.48 -0.30
CA ILE A 23 2.98 -11.23 0.59
C ILE A 23 2.07 -10.26 1.33
N LEU A 24 2.62 -9.16 1.87
CA LEU A 24 1.85 -8.17 2.60
C LEU A 24 0.79 -7.48 1.72
N GLN A 25 1.16 -7.09 0.51
CA GLN A 25 0.23 -6.53 -0.47
C GLN A 25 -0.87 -7.53 -0.86
N THR A 26 -0.48 -8.78 -1.11
CA THR A 26 -1.40 -9.84 -1.52
C THR A 26 -2.37 -10.21 -0.39
N PHE A 27 -1.87 -10.28 0.84
CA PHE A 27 -2.68 -10.49 2.04
C PHE A 27 -3.67 -9.34 2.25
N SER A 28 -3.25 -8.09 2.01
CA SER A 28 -4.14 -6.92 2.06
C SER A 28 -5.28 -7.01 1.04
N ILE A 29 -5.00 -7.49 -0.17
CA ILE A 29 -6.01 -7.67 -1.23
C ILE A 29 -7.04 -8.75 -0.84
N CYS A 30 -6.66 -9.77 -0.07
CA CYS A 30 -7.60 -10.78 0.40
C CYS A 30 -8.74 -10.14 1.22
N PHE A 31 -8.40 -9.20 2.12
CA PHE A 31 -9.39 -8.43 2.88
C PHE A 31 -10.26 -7.54 1.99
N VAL A 32 -9.67 -6.90 0.97
CA VAL A 32 -10.45 -6.08 0.01
C VAL A 32 -11.48 -6.92 -0.73
N TYR A 33 -11.14 -8.17 -1.07
CA TYR A 33 -12.03 -9.05 -1.80
C TYR A 33 -13.15 -9.63 -0.93
N ASP A 34 -12.79 -10.23 0.21
CA ASP A 34 -13.75 -10.73 1.19
C ASP A 34 -13.09 -10.84 2.58
N THR A 35 -13.33 -9.84 3.41
CA THR A 35 -12.84 -9.81 4.79
C THR A 35 -13.34 -10.99 5.63
N SER A 36 -14.60 -11.39 5.48
CA SER A 36 -15.19 -12.46 6.31
C SER A 36 -14.61 -13.83 5.96
N LEU A 37 -14.45 -14.11 4.67
CA LEU A 37 -13.79 -15.32 4.20
C LEU A 37 -12.32 -15.34 4.60
N THR A 38 -11.64 -14.20 4.52
CA THR A 38 -10.22 -14.08 4.93
C THR A 38 -10.05 -14.42 6.41
N TYR A 39 -10.90 -13.89 7.30
CA TYR A 39 -10.90 -14.27 8.72
C TYR A 39 -11.11 -15.78 8.90
N LYS A 40 -12.12 -16.35 8.24
CA LYS A 40 -12.42 -17.77 8.31
C LYS A 40 -11.21 -18.62 7.89
N CYS A 41 -10.57 -18.29 6.78
CA CYS A 41 -9.40 -19.01 6.29
C CYS A 41 -8.20 -18.92 7.25
N LEU A 42 -7.99 -17.79 7.92
CA LEU A 42 -6.92 -17.63 8.91
C LEU A 42 -7.15 -18.54 10.13
N GLU A 43 -8.38 -18.59 10.62
CA GLU A 43 -8.78 -19.42 11.77
C GLU A 43 -8.74 -20.92 11.44
N GLU A 44 -9.29 -21.33 10.29
CA GLU A 44 -9.31 -22.74 9.84
C GLU A 44 -7.91 -23.31 9.64
N GLN A 45 -6.94 -22.47 9.29
CA GLN A 45 -5.55 -22.87 9.09
C GLN A 45 -4.69 -22.65 10.34
N HIS A 46 -5.25 -22.10 11.43
CA HIS A 46 -4.54 -21.77 12.68
C HIS A 46 -3.34 -20.83 12.48
N ILE A 47 -3.44 -19.88 11.55
CA ILE A 47 -2.37 -18.93 11.19
C ILE A 47 -2.75 -17.46 11.40
N SER A 48 -3.89 -17.17 12.04
CA SER A 48 -4.32 -15.79 12.36
C SER A 48 -3.21 -14.98 13.03
N ASP A 49 -2.70 -15.48 14.16
CA ASP A 49 -1.66 -14.83 14.95
C ASP A 49 -0.37 -14.51 14.17
N PRO A 50 0.32 -15.49 13.56
CA PRO A 50 1.57 -15.23 12.85
C PRO A 50 1.35 -14.29 11.66
N MET A 51 0.27 -14.45 10.90
CA MET A 51 -0.02 -13.60 9.74
C MET A 51 -0.35 -12.16 10.14
N LEU A 52 -1.13 -11.96 11.20
CA LEU A 52 -1.49 -10.61 11.68
C LEU A 52 -0.32 -9.91 12.37
N LYS A 53 0.52 -10.64 13.15
CA LYS A 53 1.77 -10.08 13.70
C LYS A 53 2.73 -9.67 12.58
N PHE A 54 2.86 -10.49 11.53
CA PHE A 54 3.61 -10.13 10.33
C PHE A 54 3.02 -8.88 9.65
N PHE A 55 1.69 -8.84 9.50
CA PHE A 55 0.96 -7.73 8.89
C PHE A 55 1.30 -6.41 9.58
N PHE A 56 1.12 -6.32 10.89
CA PHE A 56 1.37 -5.08 11.66
C PHE A 56 2.85 -4.68 11.73
N SER A 57 3.75 -5.64 11.91
CA SER A 57 5.19 -5.34 12.01
C SER A 57 5.84 -4.89 10.71
N SER A 58 5.19 -5.13 9.56
CA SER A 58 5.79 -4.91 8.24
C SER A 58 5.26 -3.66 7.51
N MET A 59 4.25 -2.97 8.07
CA MET A 59 3.59 -1.83 7.40
C MET A 59 4.49 -0.61 7.18
N GLY A 60 5.50 -0.39 8.02
CA GLY A 60 6.41 0.75 7.90
C GLY A 60 7.48 0.63 6.82
N SER A 61 7.51 -0.47 6.05
CA SER A 61 8.64 -0.79 5.16
C SER A 61 8.46 -0.35 3.69
N PHE A 62 7.30 0.22 3.34
CA PHE A 62 6.98 0.55 1.95
C PHE A 62 7.61 1.85 1.48
N THR A 63 8.12 1.82 0.25
CA THR A 63 8.70 3.00 -0.40
C THR A 63 7.94 3.42 -1.65
N LYS A 64 7.13 2.53 -2.21
CA LYS A 64 6.40 2.78 -3.46
C LYS A 64 4.94 3.05 -3.17
N THR A 65 4.37 4.06 -3.83
CA THR A 65 3.02 4.53 -3.56
C THR A 65 1.94 3.49 -3.82
N TYR A 66 2.12 2.62 -4.83
CA TYR A 66 1.18 1.54 -5.12
C TYR A 66 1.14 0.46 -4.02
N GLU A 67 2.26 0.20 -3.34
CA GLU A 67 2.33 -0.79 -2.26
C GLU A 67 1.54 -0.26 -1.05
N ILE A 68 1.81 0.99 -0.68
CA ILE A 68 1.12 1.69 0.41
C ILE A 68 -0.38 1.73 0.18
N ARG A 69 -0.82 2.09 -1.03
CA ARG A 69 -2.24 2.17 -1.38
C ARG A 69 -2.96 0.82 -1.22
N ARG A 70 -2.34 -0.28 -1.67
CA ARG A 70 -2.93 -1.64 -1.54
C ARG A 70 -3.10 -2.04 -0.08
N VAL A 71 -2.12 -1.72 0.77
CA VAL A 71 -2.21 -2.01 2.21
C VAL A 71 -3.26 -1.14 2.88
N LEU A 72 -3.34 0.15 2.55
CA LEU A 72 -4.39 1.04 3.04
C LEU A 72 -5.80 0.53 2.71
N TYR A 73 -6.02 0.01 1.50
CA TYR A 73 -7.31 -0.60 1.14
C TYR A 73 -7.63 -1.85 1.97
N GLY A 74 -6.64 -2.71 2.23
CA GLY A 74 -6.82 -3.86 3.11
C GLY A 74 -7.20 -3.45 4.54
N ILE A 75 -6.50 -2.45 5.10
CA ILE A 75 -6.79 -1.92 6.43
C ILE A 75 -8.19 -1.29 6.48
N ALA A 76 -8.57 -0.50 5.49
CA ALA A 76 -9.91 0.09 5.40
C ALA A 76 -11.00 -1.00 5.35
N SER A 77 -10.75 -2.10 4.66
CA SER A 77 -11.66 -3.25 4.56
C SER A 77 -11.80 -4.00 5.89
N ILE A 78 -10.73 -4.05 6.69
CA ILE A 78 -10.76 -4.58 8.07
C ILE A 78 -11.58 -3.67 8.97
N ILE A 79 -11.30 -2.35 8.97
CA ILE A 79 -11.97 -1.38 9.85
C ILE A 79 -13.47 -1.27 9.55
N SER A 80 -13.85 -1.35 8.27
CA SER A 80 -15.25 -1.29 7.84
C SER A 80 -16.00 -2.60 8.01
N SER A 81 -15.32 -3.69 8.40
CA SER A 81 -15.94 -5.00 8.60
C SER A 81 -16.61 -5.15 9.96
N ASP A 82 -17.49 -6.15 10.06
CA ASP A 82 -18.05 -6.60 11.34
C ASP A 82 -16.96 -7.26 12.20
N LEU A 83 -16.39 -6.48 13.12
CA LEU A 83 -15.32 -6.91 14.01
C LEU A 83 -15.72 -8.05 14.95
N THR A 84 -17.02 -8.35 15.14
CA THR A 84 -17.43 -9.49 15.98
C THR A 84 -16.91 -10.83 15.45
N LYS A 85 -16.71 -10.92 14.13
CA LYS A 85 -16.20 -12.09 13.40
C LYS A 85 -14.69 -12.07 13.18
N ALA A 86 -14.00 -11.00 13.58
CA ALA A 86 -12.57 -10.89 13.42
C ALA A 86 -11.82 -11.80 14.42
N PRO A 87 -10.60 -12.28 14.06
CA PRO A 87 -9.66 -12.88 14.99
C PRO A 87 -9.42 -11.99 16.22
N GLU A 88 -9.18 -12.62 17.37
CA GLU A 88 -9.09 -11.90 18.66
C GLU A 88 -8.01 -10.81 18.67
N LEU A 89 -6.86 -11.09 18.05
CA LEU A 89 -5.76 -10.12 17.91
C LEU A 89 -6.19 -8.87 17.14
N LEU A 90 -7.06 -8.99 16.13
CA LEU A 90 -7.57 -7.83 15.40
C LEU A 90 -8.50 -6.98 16.26
N LYS A 91 -9.36 -7.63 17.05
CA LYS A 91 -10.26 -6.94 17.98
C LYS A 91 -9.47 -6.11 18.99
N SER A 92 -8.42 -6.68 19.58
CA SER A 92 -7.57 -5.99 20.56
C SER A 92 -6.71 -4.88 19.96
N GLU A 93 -6.30 -4.99 18.70
CA GLU A 93 -5.35 -4.07 18.06
C GLU A 93 -6.02 -2.93 17.26
N THR A 94 -7.36 -2.84 17.22
CA THR A 94 -8.07 -1.85 16.38
C THR A 94 -7.55 -0.41 16.54
N SER A 95 -7.21 0.01 17.78
CA SER A 95 -6.64 1.33 18.02
C SER A 95 -5.23 1.48 17.42
N ALA A 96 -4.39 0.45 17.53
CA ALA A 96 -3.06 0.43 16.90
C ALA A 96 -3.16 0.48 15.38
N ILE A 97 -4.15 -0.20 14.78
CA ILE A 97 -4.42 -0.18 13.34
C ILE A 97 -4.65 1.26 12.85
N MET A 98 -5.46 2.04 13.57
CA MET A 98 -5.71 3.44 13.22
C MET A 98 -4.45 4.30 13.25
N ASN A 99 -3.56 4.08 14.22
CA ASN A 99 -2.27 4.77 14.27
C ASN A 99 -1.39 4.41 13.06
N VAL A 100 -1.41 3.15 12.63
CA VAL A 100 -0.66 2.73 11.45
C VAL A 100 -1.24 3.32 10.15
N VAL A 101 -2.56 3.49 10.05
CA VAL A 101 -3.18 4.21 8.92
C VAL A 101 -2.60 5.61 8.78
N VAL A 102 -2.47 6.36 9.88
CA VAL A 102 -1.88 7.71 9.85
C VAL A 102 -0.42 7.67 9.35
N VAL A 103 0.39 6.72 9.84
CA VAL A 103 1.78 6.55 9.40
C VAL A 103 1.85 6.23 7.91
N LEU A 104 0.98 5.35 7.42
CA LEU A 104 0.92 4.96 6.01
C LEU A 104 0.45 6.10 5.10
N ILE A 105 -0.52 6.91 5.54
CA ILE A 105 -0.96 8.11 4.80
C ILE A 105 0.21 9.10 4.67
N ASN A 106 0.94 9.36 5.75
CA ASN A 106 2.11 10.23 5.70
C ASN A 106 3.19 9.67 4.76
N ALA A 107 3.46 8.37 4.82
CA ALA A 107 4.39 7.71 3.91
C ALA A 107 3.94 7.83 2.44
N TYR A 108 2.64 7.69 2.18
CA TYR A 108 2.06 7.83 0.85
C TYR A 108 2.23 9.25 0.30
N VAL A 109 1.90 10.28 1.08
CA VAL A 109 2.05 11.69 0.69
C VAL A 109 3.51 11.99 0.35
N ASN A 110 4.43 11.63 1.23
CA ASN A 110 5.87 11.84 1.02
C ASN A 110 6.39 11.12 -0.23
N ALA A 111 5.96 9.89 -0.47
CA ALA A 111 6.34 9.14 -1.65
C ALA A 111 5.75 9.76 -2.93
N LYS A 112 4.50 10.24 -2.90
CA LYS A 112 3.86 10.94 -4.03
C LYS A 112 4.53 12.26 -4.36
N GLU A 113 4.89 13.06 -3.36
CA GLU A 113 5.64 14.29 -3.60
C GLU A 113 6.98 14.03 -4.27
N LYS A 114 7.66 12.95 -3.89
CA LYS A 114 8.93 12.56 -4.50
C LYS A 114 8.76 12.14 -5.96
N GLU A 115 7.75 11.33 -6.26
CA GLU A 115 7.41 10.93 -7.63
C GLU A 115 7.14 12.17 -8.51
N ILE A 116 6.30 13.09 -8.02
CA ILE A 116 5.99 14.34 -8.74
C ILE A 116 7.24 15.21 -8.96
N LYS A 117 8.11 15.34 -7.96
CA LYS A 117 9.37 16.11 -8.10
C LYS A 117 10.30 15.48 -9.15
N GLN A 118 10.32 14.15 -9.24
CA GLN A 118 11.09 13.44 -10.27
C GLN A 118 10.52 13.68 -11.65
N GLU A 119 9.21 13.50 -11.84
CA GLU A 119 8.51 13.77 -13.11
C GLU A 119 8.71 15.23 -13.55
N LEU A 120 8.67 16.19 -12.63
CA LEU A 120 8.93 17.59 -12.93
C LEU A 120 10.37 17.84 -13.38
N THR A 121 11.34 17.16 -12.76
CA THR A 121 12.76 17.28 -13.11
C THR A 121 13.00 16.72 -14.50
N GLU A 122 12.44 15.55 -14.80
CA GLU A 122 12.50 14.91 -16.11
C GLU A 122 11.82 15.77 -17.19
N ALA A 123 10.63 16.30 -16.91
CA ALA A 123 9.94 17.23 -17.82
C ALA A 123 10.72 18.52 -18.06
N THR A 124 11.43 19.03 -17.04
CA THR A 124 12.30 20.22 -17.19
C THR A 124 13.53 19.89 -18.03
N GLN A 125 14.14 18.72 -17.84
CA GLN A 125 15.25 18.25 -18.67
C GLN A 125 14.84 18.05 -20.13
N MET A 126 13.67 17.44 -20.37
CA MET A 126 13.09 17.30 -21.71
C MET A 126 12.84 18.69 -22.34
N LYS A 127 12.29 19.66 -21.61
CA LYS A 127 12.17 21.04 -22.11
C LYS A 127 13.49 21.71 -22.48
N VAL A 128 14.55 21.45 -21.72
CA VAL A 128 15.89 21.98 -22.06
C VAL A 128 16.38 21.36 -23.38
N ILE A 129 16.12 20.06 -23.59
CA ILE A 129 16.42 19.35 -24.84
C ILE A 129 15.53 19.86 -26.00
N GLU A 130 14.24 20.10 -25.76
CA GLU A 130 13.30 20.71 -26.72
C GLU A 130 13.73 22.13 -27.11
N SER A 131 14.18 22.93 -26.14
CA SER A 131 14.72 24.27 -26.40
C SER A 131 16.06 24.25 -27.17
N GLN A 132 16.72 23.09 -27.20
CA GLN A 132 17.88 22.79 -28.05
C GLN A 132 17.48 22.18 -29.42
N GLY A 133 16.19 22.00 -29.70
CA GLY A 133 15.64 21.72 -31.03
C GLY A 133 15.26 20.25 -31.33
N LEU A 134 14.77 19.48 -30.35
CA LEU A 134 14.26 18.10 -30.57
C LEU A 134 12.82 17.97 -29.98
N GLU A 135 11.84 17.64 -30.83
CA GLU A 135 10.35 17.56 -30.66
C GLU A 135 9.86 16.74 -29.42
N GLU A 136 8.63 16.79 -28.83
CA GLU A 136 7.24 17.07 -29.25
C GLU A 136 6.32 17.33 -28.00
N VAL A 137 5.25 18.14 -28.09
CA VAL A 137 4.83 19.15 -27.07
C VAL A 137 3.58 18.84 -26.18
N ASP A 138 2.95 17.67 -26.20
CA ASP A 138 1.62 17.51 -25.55
C ASP A 138 1.60 17.11 -24.06
N ASP A 139 2.50 16.24 -23.59
CA ASP A 139 2.41 15.63 -22.23
C ASP A 139 2.68 16.62 -21.08
N VAL A 140 3.45 17.67 -21.35
CA VAL A 140 3.85 18.69 -20.36
C VAL A 140 2.67 19.53 -19.88
N LYS A 141 1.74 19.86 -20.79
CA LYS A 141 0.57 20.68 -20.44
C LYS A 141 -0.38 19.92 -19.52
N GLU A 142 -0.51 18.61 -19.72
CA GLU A 142 -1.38 17.77 -18.89
C GLU A 142 -0.86 17.72 -17.44
N ILE A 143 0.45 17.57 -17.25
CA ILE A 143 1.10 17.52 -15.93
C ILE A 143 0.94 18.86 -15.16
N LEU A 144 1.11 20.00 -15.84
CA LEU A 144 0.93 21.33 -15.23
C LEU A 144 -0.52 21.62 -14.83
N THR A 145 -1.48 21.03 -15.54
CA THR A 145 -2.91 21.18 -15.25
C THR A 145 -3.28 20.40 -13.99
N LYS A 146 -2.81 19.14 -13.86
CA LYS A 146 -2.99 18.32 -12.65
C LYS A 146 -2.45 19.00 -11.38
N LEU A 147 -1.34 19.74 -11.48
CA LEU A 147 -0.76 20.48 -10.35
C LEU A 147 -1.59 21.69 -9.90
N LYS A 148 -2.29 22.36 -10.82
CA LYS A 148 -3.16 23.49 -10.48
C LYS A 148 -4.42 23.04 -9.76
N GLU A 149 -4.99 21.92 -10.20
CA GLU A 149 -6.20 21.34 -9.59
C GLU A 149 -5.97 20.91 -8.13
N ILE A 150 -4.78 20.38 -7.81
CA ILE A 150 -4.44 19.98 -6.44
C ILE A 150 -4.29 21.21 -5.53
N LYS A 151 -3.63 22.28 -6.00
CA LYS A 151 -3.43 23.51 -5.22
C LYS A 151 -4.70 24.33 -4.96
N GLN A 152 -5.77 24.09 -5.71
CA GLN A 152 -7.06 24.76 -5.51
C GLN A 152 -7.98 24.00 -4.53
N ASN A 153 -7.62 22.77 -4.16
CA ASN A 153 -8.36 21.92 -3.23
C ASN A 153 -7.69 21.79 -1.85
N GLU A 154 -6.63 22.56 -1.59
CA GLU A 154 -6.09 22.88 -0.26
C GLU A 154 -6.73 24.17 0.28
#